data_AF-A0A840HMU9-F1
#
_entry.id   AF-A0A840HMU9-F1
#
_cell.length_a   1.000
_cell.length_b   1.000
_cell.length_c   1.000
_cell.angle_alpha   90.00
_cell.angle_beta   90.00
_cell.angle_gamma   90.00
#
_symmetry.space_group_name_H-M   'P 1'
#
loop_
_entity.id
_entity.type
_entity.pdbx_description
1 polymer ?
#
loop_
_entity_poly.entity_id
_entity_poly.type
_entity_poly.pdbx_seq_one_letter_code
_entity_poly.pdbx_strand_id
1 'polypeptide(L)'
;MPEFILEIGSVEHQRTFNALDGFTRGYIEALFFTDEEQLCEESDGEREMPSVAFNMATMESRFVGGNSFGFADLAPSALESIIRDCEAFQRDNAALLDSAYERDNYDSEQAGRDFWFTRNGHGVGYWDRSQLENDSDEYESLTAEMVAASKSGDNAAWNAALAKRDALKAASLGEQLSNAARKFSGRDSYVGSDGKVYL
;
A
#
# COMPACT_ATOMS: atom_id res chain seq x y z
N MET A 1 16.33 -7.00 -2.14
CA MET A 1 15.06 -7.70 -2.41
C MET A 1 14.82 -7.57 -3.89
N PRO A 2 14.50 -8.66 -4.62
CA PRO A 2 14.14 -8.55 -6.03
C PRO A 2 12.92 -7.62 -6.17
N GLU A 3 12.92 -6.76 -7.18
CA GLU A 3 11.77 -5.90 -7.47
C GLU A 3 10.62 -6.74 -8.01
N PHE A 4 9.42 -6.52 -7.48
CA PHE A 4 8.19 -7.10 -8.03
C PHE A 4 7.83 -6.33 -9.30
N ILE A 5 7.58 -7.06 -10.39
CA ILE A 5 7.15 -6.48 -11.67
C ILE A 5 5.84 -7.17 -12.02
N LEU A 6 4.77 -6.38 -12.08
CA LEU A 6 3.45 -6.89 -12.45
C LEU A 6 3.46 -7.42 -13.89
N GLU A 7 3.00 -8.65 -14.08
CA GLU A 7 2.77 -9.20 -15.42
C GLU A 7 1.55 -8.53 -16.04
N ILE A 8 1.75 -7.78 -17.13
CA ILE A 8 0.66 -7.00 -17.76
C ILE A 8 0.00 -7.76 -18.91
N GLY A 9 0.73 -8.67 -19.57
CA GLY A 9 0.22 -9.48 -20.68
C GLY A 9 0.41 -8.84 -22.05
N SER A 10 -0.67 -8.77 -22.84
CA SER A 10 -0.59 -8.32 -24.25
C SER A 10 -0.34 -6.80 -24.39
N VAL A 11 0.05 -6.35 -25.59
CA VAL A 11 0.22 -4.92 -25.91
C VAL A 11 -1.06 -4.11 -25.67
N GLU A 12 -2.23 -4.73 -25.84
CA GLU A 12 -3.51 -4.10 -25.56
C GLU A 12 -3.70 -3.88 -24.05
N HIS A 13 -3.43 -4.90 -23.24
CA HIS A 13 -3.46 -4.80 -21.77
C HIS A 13 -2.47 -3.74 -21.27
N GLN A 14 -1.27 -3.66 -21.87
CA GLN A 14 -0.30 -2.60 -21.55
C GLN A 14 -0.83 -1.21 -21.83
N ARG A 15 -1.54 -1.01 -22.95
CA ARG A 15 -2.16 0.29 -23.27
C ARG A 15 -3.26 0.62 -22.27
N THR A 16 -4.10 -0.35 -21.93
CA THR A 16 -5.17 -0.17 -20.94
C THR A 16 -4.58 0.18 -19.58
N PHE A 17 -3.59 -0.56 -19.10
CA PHE A 17 -2.93 -0.30 -17.82
C PHE A 17 -2.25 1.08 -17.81
N ASN A 18 -1.53 1.44 -18.87
CA ASN A 18 -0.87 2.75 -18.96
C ASN A 18 -1.85 3.93 -19.06
N ALA A 19 -3.09 3.68 -19.49
CA ALA A 19 -4.15 4.69 -19.53
C ALA A 19 -4.81 4.94 -18.17
N LEU A 20 -4.63 4.03 -17.19
CA LEU A 20 -5.05 4.24 -15.81
C LEU A 20 -4.20 5.33 -15.16
N ASP A 21 -4.79 6.06 -14.22
CA ASP A 21 -4.06 7.01 -13.39
C ASP A 21 -3.10 6.28 -12.45
N GLY A 22 -2.07 6.98 -11.97
CA GLY A 22 -1.03 6.37 -11.14
C GLY A 22 -1.57 5.73 -9.87
N PHE A 23 -2.59 6.31 -9.24
CA PHE A 23 -3.18 5.74 -8.02
C PHE A 23 -3.81 4.37 -8.28
N THR A 24 -4.60 4.27 -9.34
CA THR A 24 -5.21 2.99 -9.73
C THR A 24 -4.16 1.95 -10.12
N ARG A 25 -3.07 2.34 -10.80
CA ARG A 25 -1.96 1.42 -11.12
C ARG A 25 -1.29 0.89 -9.87
N GLY A 26 -0.91 1.77 -8.94
CA GLY A 26 -0.28 1.37 -7.68
C GLY A 26 -1.17 0.47 -6.84
N TYR A 27 -2.48 0.72 -6.83
CA TYR A 27 -3.45 -0.17 -6.18
C TYR A 27 -3.41 -1.59 -6.77
N ILE A 28 -3.46 -1.71 -8.10
CA ILE A 28 -3.47 -3.02 -8.80
C ILE A 28 -2.14 -3.75 -8.58
N GLU A 29 -1.02 -3.05 -8.59
CA GLU A 29 0.28 -3.65 -8.27
C GLU A 29 0.31 -4.21 -6.84
N ALA A 30 -0.18 -3.44 -5.86
CA ALA A 30 -0.22 -3.89 -4.48
C ALA A 30 -1.15 -5.10 -4.29
N LEU A 31 -2.28 -5.14 -5.01
CA LEU A 31 -3.21 -6.27 -5.05
C LEU A 31 -2.49 -7.56 -5.46
N PHE A 32 -1.86 -7.56 -6.64
CA PHE A 32 -1.18 -8.76 -7.14
C PHE A 32 0.06 -9.10 -6.31
N PHE A 33 0.75 -8.11 -5.75
CA PHE A 33 1.89 -8.36 -4.88
C PHE A 33 1.50 -9.07 -3.57
N THR A 34 0.36 -8.76 -2.96
CA THR A 34 -0.04 -9.37 -1.69
C THR A 34 -0.79 -10.68 -1.86
N ASP A 35 -1.56 -10.82 -2.94
CA ASP A 35 -2.51 -11.92 -3.10
C ASP A 35 -1.99 -13.02 -4.04
N GLU A 36 -0.78 -12.85 -4.61
CA GLU A 36 -0.19 -13.78 -5.58
C GLU A 36 -0.22 -15.25 -5.11
N GLU A 37 0.17 -15.47 -3.85
CA GLU A 37 0.24 -16.80 -3.25
C GLU A 37 -1.14 -17.44 -3.15
N GLN A 38 -2.13 -16.70 -2.63
CA GLN A 38 -3.51 -17.18 -2.51
C GLN A 38 -4.11 -17.49 -3.89
N LEU A 39 -3.93 -16.60 -4.86
CA LEU A 39 -4.46 -16.79 -6.21
C LEU A 39 -3.85 -18.02 -6.89
N CYS A 40 -2.55 -18.27 -6.70
CA CYS A 40 -1.91 -19.48 -7.23
C CYS A 40 -2.42 -20.76 -6.55
N GLU A 41 -2.66 -20.75 -5.23
CA GLU A 41 -3.26 -21.88 -4.52
C GLU A 41 -4.68 -22.20 -5.02
N GLU A 42 -5.48 -21.17 -5.31
CA GLU A 42 -6.84 -21.31 -5.85
C GLU A 42 -6.89 -21.76 -7.31
N SER A 43 -5.76 -21.78 -8.02
CA SER A 43 -5.70 -22.10 -9.46
C SER A 43 -5.73 -23.61 -9.79
N ASP A 44 -5.96 -24.49 -8.82
CA ASP A 44 -5.89 -25.95 -8.97
C ASP A 44 -4.55 -26.47 -9.57
N GLY A 45 -3.47 -25.71 -9.41
CA GLY A 45 -2.13 -26.03 -9.91
C GLY A 45 -1.88 -25.63 -11.37
N GLU A 46 -2.78 -24.86 -12.00
CA GLU A 46 -2.53 -24.28 -13.32
C GLU A 46 -1.53 -23.11 -13.29
N ARG A 47 -1.39 -22.47 -12.12
CA ARG A 47 -0.51 -21.32 -11.91
C ARG A 47 0.50 -21.61 -10.82
N GLU A 48 1.76 -21.27 -11.11
CA GLU A 48 2.87 -21.43 -10.18
C GLU A 48 3.47 -20.06 -9.84
N MET A 49 3.76 -19.87 -8.55
CA MET A 49 4.50 -18.72 -8.05
C MET A 49 5.90 -18.65 -8.67
N PRO A 50 6.39 -17.45 -9.01
CA PRO A 50 7.77 -17.27 -9.42
C PRO A 50 8.73 -17.63 -8.29
N SER A 51 9.80 -18.34 -8.62
CA SER A 51 10.84 -18.73 -7.65
C SER A 51 11.93 -17.65 -7.56
N VAL A 52 12.55 -17.47 -6.38
CA VAL A 52 13.69 -16.55 -6.26
C VAL A 52 14.98 -17.26 -6.66
N ALA A 53 15.59 -16.82 -7.77
CA ALA A 53 16.95 -17.20 -8.12
C ALA A 53 17.97 -16.23 -7.53
N PHE A 54 19.00 -16.78 -6.90
CA PHE A 54 20.13 -16.03 -6.37
C PHE A 54 21.37 -16.22 -7.23
N ASN A 55 21.93 -15.13 -7.74
CA ASN A 55 23.21 -15.15 -8.44
C ASN A 55 24.35 -15.05 -7.40
N MET A 56 25.00 -16.19 -7.15
CA MET A 56 26.10 -16.29 -6.18
C MET A 56 27.32 -15.42 -6.52
N ALA A 57 27.51 -15.00 -7.78
CA ALA A 57 28.64 -14.19 -8.20
C ALA A 57 28.40 -12.69 -8.03
N THR A 58 27.16 -12.22 -8.27
CA THR A 58 26.79 -10.79 -8.15
C THR A 58 26.09 -10.46 -6.83
N MET A 59 25.71 -11.49 -6.05
CA MET A 59 24.85 -11.39 -4.86
C MET A 59 23.47 -10.79 -5.15
N GLU A 60 23.05 -10.80 -6.41
CA GLU A 60 21.75 -10.31 -6.84
C GLU A 60 20.71 -11.43 -6.75
N SER A 61 19.50 -11.07 -6.37
CA SER A 61 18.33 -11.95 -6.39
C SER A 61 17.34 -11.44 -7.44
N ARG A 62 16.66 -12.35 -8.12
CA ARG A 62 15.59 -12.05 -9.06
C ARG A 62 14.51 -13.13 -9.01
N PHE A 63 13.28 -12.76 -9.29
CA PHE A 63 12.21 -13.71 -9.57
C PHE A 63 12.45 -14.39 -10.93
N VAL A 64 12.29 -15.71 -11.00
CA VAL A 64 12.39 -16.53 -12.22
C VAL A 64 11.39 -17.67 -12.23
N GLY A 65 10.92 -18.01 -13.43
CA GLY A 65 9.88 -19.04 -13.60
C GLY A 65 8.52 -18.55 -13.09
N GLY A 66 7.54 -19.46 -13.05
CA GLY A 66 6.15 -19.14 -12.72
C GLY A 66 5.36 -18.58 -13.91
N ASN A 67 4.04 -18.65 -13.78
CA ASN A 67 3.04 -18.08 -14.69
C ASN A 67 1.95 -17.39 -13.87
N SER A 68 2.38 -16.61 -12.87
CA SER A 68 1.48 -16.00 -11.88
C SER A 68 0.44 -15.07 -12.49
N PHE A 69 -0.52 -14.69 -11.66
CA PHE A 69 -1.60 -13.81 -12.09
C PHE A 69 -1.10 -12.40 -12.31
N GLY A 70 -1.65 -11.76 -13.34
CA GLY A 70 -1.31 -10.40 -13.71
C GLY A 70 -2.52 -9.58 -14.13
N PHE A 71 -2.26 -8.37 -14.63
CA PHE A 71 -3.32 -7.45 -15.03
C PHE A 71 -4.26 -8.02 -16.11
N ALA A 72 -3.73 -8.84 -17.03
CA ALA A 72 -4.54 -9.50 -18.06
C ALA A 72 -5.52 -10.55 -17.51
N ASP A 73 -5.33 -11.00 -16.27
CA ASP A 73 -6.18 -11.97 -15.60
C ASP A 73 -7.27 -11.32 -14.76
N LEU A 74 -7.20 -10.00 -14.55
CA LEU A 74 -8.22 -9.26 -13.85
C LEU A 74 -9.53 -9.24 -14.66
N ALA A 75 -10.64 -9.62 -14.03
CA ALA A 75 -11.94 -9.56 -14.67
C ALA A 75 -12.32 -8.10 -14.99
N PRO A 76 -12.99 -7.81 -16.13
CA PRO A 76 -13.41 -6.44 -16.46
C PRO A 76 -14.28 -5.79 -15.37
N SER A 77 -15.19 -6.56 -14.76
CA SER A 77 -16.02 -6.06 -13.66
C SER A 77 -15.22 -5.76 -12.39
N ALA A 78 -14.15 -6.52 -12.12
CA ALA A 78 -13.24 -6.26 -11.02
C ALA A 78 -12.46 -4.97 -11.28
N LEU A 79 -11.92 -4.78 -12.49
CA LEU A 79 -11.25 -3.55 -12.89
C LEU A 79 -12.17 -2.32 -12.75
N GLU A 80 -13.42 -2.41 -13.22
CA GLU A 80 -14.41 -1.32 -13.05
C GLU A 80 -14.70 -1.03 -11.57
N SER A 81 -14.74 -2.06 -10.72
CA SER A 81 -14.92 -1.90 -9.28
C SER A 81 -13.72 -1.21 -8.63
N ILE A 82 -12.49 -1.59 -9.01
CA ILE A 82 -11.24 -0.95 -8.53
C ILE A 82 -11.22 0.53 -8.92
N ILE A 83 -11.49 0.84 -10.19
CA ILE A 83 -11.51 2.23 -10.69
C ILE A 83 -12.51 3.04 -9.87
N ARG A 84 -13.72 2.52 -9.64
CA ARG A 84 -14.74 3.22 -8.86
C ARG A 84 -14.32 3.48 -7.42
N ASP A 85 -13.70 2.50 -6.75
CA ASP A 85 -13.20 2.64 -5.38
C ASP A 85 -12.07 3.68 -5.33
N CYS A 86 -11.13 3.64 -6.27
CA CYS A 86 -10.02 4.59 -6.38
C CYS A 86 -10.52 6.02 -6.63
N GLU A 87 -11.40 6.21 -7.61
CA GLU A 87 -12.00 7.51 -7.92
C GLU A 87 -12.79 8.07 -6.73
N ALA A 88 -13.52 7.22 -6.00
CA ALA A 88 -14.25 7.63 -4.81
C ALA A 88 -13.28 8.10 -3.71
N PHE A 89 -12.22 7.33 -3.45
CA PHE A 89 -11.22 7.70 -2.46
C PHE A 89 -10.49 9.00 -2.83
N GLN A 90 -10.05 9.12 -4.08
CA GLN A 90 -9.36 10.30 -4.60
C GLN A 90 -10.24 11.55 -4.53
N ARG A 91 -11.51 11.45 -4.93
CA ARG A 91 -12.45 12.57 -4.87
C ARG A 91 -12.73 13.01 -3.44
N ASP A 92 -12.99 12.06 -2.55
CA ASP A 92 -13.44 12.37 -1.19
C ASP A 92 -12.28 12.85 -0.29
N ASN A 93 -11.03 12.54 -0.66
CA ASN A 93 -9.82 12.90 0.10
C ASN A 93 -8.82 13.75 -0.70
N ALA A 94 -9.27 14.43 -1.76
CA ALA A 94 -8.42 15.18 -2.69
C ALA A 94 -7.44 16.12 -1.96
N ALA A 95 -7.93 16.92 -1.00
CA ALA A 95 -7.08 17.86 -0.26
C ALA A 95 -5.97 17.18 0.57
N LEU A 96 -6.25 15.98 1.12
CA LEU A 96 -5.26 15.21 1.88
C LEU A 96 -4.23 14.59 0.95
N LEU A 97 -4.66 14.09 -0.21
CA LEU A 97 -3.78 13.52 -1.23
C LEU A 97 -2.90 14.61 -1.86
N ASP A 98 -3.44 15.78 -2.18
CA ASP A 98 -2.67 16.92 -2.67
C ASP A 98 -1.55 17.28 -1.68
N SER A 99 -1.89 17.38 -0.38
CA SER A 99 -0.91 17.65 0.68
C SER A 99 0.12 16.52 0.84
N ALA A 100 -0.26 15.27 0.55
CA ALA A 100 0.65 14.13 0.58
C ALA A 100 1.60 14.14 -0.63
N TYR A 101 1.13 14.54 -1.81
CA TYR A 101 1.95 14.63 -3.03
C TYR A 101 2.94 15.80 -3.02
N GLU A 102 2.72 16.80 -2.16
CA GLU A 102 3.70 17.84 -1.87
C GLU A 102 4.90 17.33 -1.05
N ARG A 103 4.84 16.10 -0.51
CA ARG A 103 5.94 15.51 0.27
C ARG A 103 6.97 14.86 -0.65
N ASP A 104 8.23 14.94 -0.24
CA ASP A 104 9.35 14.39 -1.00
C ASP A 104 9.20 12.87 -1.21
N ASN A 105 9.36 12.42 -2.46
CA ASN A 105 9.29 11.01 -2.85
C ASN A 105 7.98 10.30 -2.48
N TYR A 106 6.86 11.01 -2.47
CA TYR A 106 5.53 10.42 -2.28
C TYR A 106 4.62 10.75 -3.46
N ASP A 107 4.39 9.79 -4.35
CA ASP A 107 3.60 9.98 -5.57
C ASP A 107 2.23 9.29 -5.51
N SER A 108 1.44 9.48 -6.57
CA SER A 108 0.12 8.86 -6.67
C SER A 108 0.16 7.34 -6.68
N GLU A 109 1.20 6.72 -7.25
CA GLU A 109 1.32 5.26 -7.29
C GLU A 109 1.55 4.69 -5.90
N GLN A 110 2.43 5.33 -5.12
CA GLN A 110 2.66 4.95 -3.73
C GLN A 110 1.40 5.13 -2.87
N ALA A 111 0.64 6.21 -3.08
CA ALA A 111 -0.65 6.39 -2.41
C ALA A 111 -1.67 5.29 -2.78
N GLY A 112 -1.72 4.87 -4.05
CA GLY A 112 -2.54 3.75 -4.49
C GLY A 112 -2.20 2.44 -3.79
N ARG A 113 -0.90 2.13 -3.68
CA ARG A 113 -0.41 0.96 -2.93
C ARG A 113 -0.81 1.05 -1.46
N ASP A 114 -0.62 2.21 -0.84
CA ASP A 114 -0.96 2.44 0.56
C ASP A 114 -2.45 2.33 0.84
N PHE A 115 -3.30 2.70 -0.13
CA PHE A 115 -4.73 2.49 -0.04
C PHE A 115 -5.09 1.01 0.04
N TRP A 116 -4.54 0.18 -0.85
CA TRP A 116 -4.72 -1.28 -0.80
C TRP A 116 -4.24 -1.87 0.53
N PHE A 117 -3.00 -1.54 0.95
CA PHE A 117 -2.45 -2.07 2.19
C PHE A 117 -3.28 -1.69 3.41
N THR A 118 -3.72 -0.42 3.47
CA THR A 118 -4.46 0.09 4.61
C THR A 118 -5.88 -0.45 4.68
N ARG A 119 -6.58 -0.55 3.54
CA ARG A 119 -7.97 -1.05 3.52
C ARG A 119 -8.07 -2.53 3.90
N ASN A 120 -7.07 -3.32 3.55
CA ASN A 120 -7.02 -4.77 3.82
C ASN A 120 -6.26 -5.13 5.11
N GLY A 121 -5.62 -4.17 5.75
CA GLY A 121 -4.98 -4.39 7.04
C GLY A 121 -3.70 -5.23 6.99
N HIS A 122 -2.90 -5.12 5.92
CA HIS A 122 -1.62 -5.84 5.76
C HIS A 122 -0.51 -5.43 6.75
N GLY A 123 -0.82 -4.63 7.77
CA GLY A 123 0.16 -4.17 8.76
C GLY A 123 1.11 -3.08 8.28
N VAL A 124 0.92 -2.58 7.06
CA VAL A 124 1.64 -1.45 6.45
C VAL A 124 0.64 -0.53 5.74
N GLY A 125 1.05 0.67 5.35
CA GLY A 125 0.20 1.60 4.60
C GLY A 125 0.53 3.06 4.89
N TYR A 126 -0.46 3.95 4.79
CA TYR A 126 -0.25 5.40 4.93
C TYR A 126 0.41 5.81 6.25
N TRP A 127 0.05 5.17 7.36
CA TRP A 127 0.56 5.49 8.70
C TRP A 127 2.01 5.07 8.95
N ASP A 128 2.60 4.25 8.06
CA ASP A 128 3.99 3.76 8.15
C ASP A 128 4.95 4.60 7.28
N ARG A 129 4.43 5.60 6.56
CA ARG A 129 5.22 6.46 5.67
C ARG A 129 5.81 7.62 6.44
N SER A 130 7.13 7.61 6.63
CA SER A 130 7.86 8.72 7.25
C SER A 130 7.64 10.06 6.53
N GLN A 131 7.39 10.03 5.22
CA GLN A 131 7.05 11.20 4.41
C GLN A 131 5.74 11.88 4.86
N LEU A 132 4.82 11.11 5.44
CA LEU A 132 3.48 11.55 5.83
C LEU A 132 3.36 11.83 7.33
N GLU A 133 4.45 11.66 8.08
CA GLU A 133 4.52 12.06 9.48
C GLU A 133 4.56 13.59 9.61
N ASN A 134 4.09 14.08 10.77
CA ASN A 134 4.23 15.49 11.11
C ASN A 134 5.67 15.81 11.50
N ASP A 135 6.06 17.10 11.37
CA ASP A 135 7.42 17.62 11.59
C ASP A 135 8.20 16.82 12.64
N SER A 136 9.26 16.13 12.17
CA SER A 136 10.10 15.26 12.98
C SER A 136 10.63 15.98 14.22
N ASP A 137 10.91 17.28 14.12
CA ASP A 137 11.57 18.03 15.18
C ASP A 137 10.70 18.20 16.43
N GLU A 138 9.38 18.44 16.28
CA GLU A 138 8.47 18.54 17.41
C GLU A 138 8.21 17.16 18.03
N TYR A 139 8.08 16.12 17.19
CA TYR A 139 7.92 14.74 17.64
C TYR A 139 9.15 14.23 18.42
N GLU A 140 10.35 14.55 17.94
CA GLU A 140 11.63 14.25 18.60
C GLU A 140 11.79 15.03 19.91
N SER A 141 11.41 16.31 19.94
CA SER A 141 11.42 17.11 21.17
C SER A 141 10.53 16.50 22.25
N LEU A 142 9.30 16.10 21.90
CA LEU A 142 8.38 15.44 22.84
C LEU A 142 8.91 14.08 23.30
N THR A 143 9.58 13.34 22.42
CA THR A 143 10.22 12.07 22.78
C THR A 143 11.36 12.30 23.79
N ALA A 144 12.17 13.34 23.60
CA ALA A 144 13.20 13.72 24.56
C ALA A 144 12.62 14.15 25.92
N GLU A 145 11.51 14.90 25.92
CA GLU A 145 10.76 15.26 27.13
C GLU A 145 10.26 14.02 27.89
N MET A 146 9.67 13.05 27.17
CA MET A 146 9.23 11.78 27.76
C MET A 146 10.39 10.99 28.38
N VAL A 147 11.54 10.94 27.71
CA VAL A 147 12.74 10.27 28.24
C VAL A 147 13.27 10.96 29.50
N ALA A 148 13.28 12.30 29.53
CA ALA A 148 13.69 13.06 30.70
C ALA A 148 12.71 12.86 31.88
N ALA A 149 11.40 12.91 31.61
CA ALA A 149 10.36 12.65 32.60
C ALA A 149 10.49 11.24 33.20
N SER A 150 10.72 10.23 32.36
CA SER A 150 10.95 8.84 32.80
C SER A 150 12.17 8.72 33.73
N LYS A 151 13.28 9.40 33.42
CA LYS A 151 14.49 9.40 34.27
C LYS A 151 14.27 10.09 35.62
N SER A 152 13.41 11.10 35.66
CA SER A 152 13.10 11.86 36.89
C SER A 152 11.96 11.27 37.73
N GLY A 153 11.23 10.28 37.19
CA GLY A 153 10.04 9.71 37.84
C GLY A 153 8.80 10.61 37.79
N ASP A 154 8.81 11.66 36.97
CA ASP A 154 7.68 12.59 36.81
C ASP A 154 6.64 12.02 35.83
N ASN A 155 5.73 11.22 36.38
CA ASN A 155 4.64 10.63 35.61
C ASN A 155 3.66 11.68 35.03
N ALA A 156 3.55 12.87 35.65
CA ALA A 156 2.65 13.91 35.15
C ALA A 156 3.23 14.56 33.88
N ALA A 157 4.52 14.89 33.89
CA ALA A 157 5.22 15.38 32.71
C ALA A 157 5.24 14.34 31.58
N TRP A 158 5.46 13.06 31.91
CA TRP A 158 5.45 11.97 30.93
C TRP A 158 4.08 11.86 30.23
N ASN A 159 2.98 11.84 31.01
CA ASN A 159 1.63 11.76 30.45
C ASN A 159 1.27 13.00 29.61
N ALA A 160 1.71 14.19 30.03
CA ALA A 160 1.47 15.42 29.28
C ALA A 160 2.21 15.43 27.92
N ALA A 161 3.47 15.00 27.89
CA ALA A 161 4.24 14.88 26.65
C ALA A 161 3.67 13.79 25.73
N LEU A 162 3.27 12.63 26.28
CA LEU A 162 2.60 11.57 25.53
C LEU A 162 1.32 12.10 24.87
N ALA A 163 0.45 12.78 25.61
CA ALA A 163 -0.81 13.29 25.08
C ALA A 163 -0.61 14.27 23.91
N LYS A 164 0.41 15.15 23.99
CA LYS A 164 0.78 16.04 22.88
C LYS A 164 1.27 15.26 21.66
N ARG A 165 2.13 14.26 21.88
CA ARG A 165 2.67 13.43 20.82
C ARG A 165 1.58 12.63 20.11
N ASP A 166 0.65 12.07 20.87
CA ASP A 166 -0.49 11.33 20.32
C ASP A 166 -1.41 12.26 19.52
N ALA A 167 -1.63 13.50 19.98
CA ALA A 167 -2.39 14.49 19.22
C ALA A 167 -1.69 14.88 17.91
N LEU A 168 -0.36 15.06 17.92
CA LEU A 168 0.42 15.31 16.70
C LEU A 168 0.34 14.12 15.74
N LYS A 169 0.45 12.89 16.24
CA LYS A 169 0.32 11.69 15.40
C LYS A 169 -1.07 11.58 14.78
N ALA A 170 -2.11 11.83 15.57
CA ALA A 170 -3.50 11.82 15.08
C ALA A 170 -3.76 12.91 14.01
N ALA A 171 -3.03 14.02 14.06
CA ALA A 171 -3.09 15.07 13.07
C ALA A 171 -2.20 14.83 11.83
N SER A 172 -1.39 13.77 11.80
CA SER A 172 -0.50 13.49 10.66
C SER A 172 -1.30 13.14 9.39
N LEU A 173 -0.71 13.43 8.23
CA LEU A 173 -1.33 13.06 6.95
C LEU A 173 -1.49 11.53 6.85
N GLY A 174 -0.49 10.78 7.31
CA GLY A 174 -0.51 9.32 7.31
C GLY A 174 -1.67 8.74 8.11
N GLU A 175 -1.94 9.27 9.31
CA GLU A 175 -3.05 8.80 10.14
C GLU A 175 -4.41 9.27 9.59
N GLN A 176 -4.51 10.49 9.05
CA GLN A 176 -5.74 10.99 8.43
C GLN A 176 -6.13 10.16 7.19
N LEU A 177 -5.17 9.92 6.28
CA LEU A 177 -5.37 9.06 5.11
C LEU A 177 -5.66 7.61 5.52
N SER A 178 -5.01 7.11 6.58
CA SER A 178 -5.31 5.77 7.09
C SER A 178 -6.75 5.64 7.58
N ASN A 179 -7.22 6.63 8.34
CA ASN A 179 -8.59 6.64 8.84
C ASN A 179 -9.62 6.85 7.73
N ALA A 180 -9.28 7.58 6.68
CA ALA A 180 -10.10 7.65 5.48
C ALA A 180 -10.17 6.30 4.75
N ALA A 181 -9.02 5.63 4.57
CA ALA A 181 -8.93 4.36 3.86
C ALA A 181 -9.70 3.24 4.58
N ARG A 182 -9.61 3.18 5.91
CA ARG A 182 -10.34 2.20 6.75
C ARG A 182 -11.87 2.31 6.67
N LYS A 183 -12.42 3.41 6.12
CA LYS A 183 -13.86 3.52 5.84
C LYS A 183 -14.30 2.66 4.66
N PHE A 184 -13.37 2.33 3.77
CA PHE A 184 -13.58 1.37 2.71
C PHE A 184 -13.41 -0.02 3.28
N SER A 185 -14.37 -0.90 3.04
CA SER A 185 -14.25 -2.30 3.46
C SER A 185 -13.06 -2.95 2.78
N GLY A 186 -12.46 -3.93 3.46
CA GLY A 186 -11.52 -4.85 2.86
C GLY A 186 -12.13 -5.54 1.63
N ARG A 187 -11.25 -5.95 0.72
CA ARG A 187 -11.54 -6.67 -0.51
C ARG A 187 -10.64 -7.88 -0.56
N ASP A 188 -11.25 -9.04 -0.69
CA ASP A 188 -10.54 -10.29 -0.88
C ASP A 188 -10.56 -10.60 -2.37
N SER A 189 -9.40 -10.93 -2.95
CA SER A 189 -9.37 -11.43 -4.31
C SER A 189 -9.66 -12.93 -4.36
N TYR A 190 -10.21 -13.39 -5.48
CA TYR A 190 -10.47 -14.81 -5.71
C TYR A 190 -10.46 -15.15 -7.21
N VAL A 191 -10.20 -16.43 -7.52
CA VAL A 191 -10.24 -16.94 -8.90
C VAL A 191 -11.65 -17.43 -9.26
N GLY A 192 -12.24 -16.83 -10.30
CA GLY A 192 -13.53 -17.22 -10.86
C GLY A 192 -13.44 -18.50 -11.69
N SER A 193 -14.59 -19.12 -11.99
CA SER A 193 -14.67 -20.33 -12.81
C SER A 193 -14.27 -20.13 -14.29
N ASP A 194 -14.13 -18.88 -14.72
CA ASP A 194 -13.59 -18.46 -16.01
C ASP A 194 -12.07 -18.23 -15.99
N GLY A 195 -11.41 -18.52 -14.85
CA GLY A 195 -9.98 -18.33 -14.64
C GLY A 195 -9.56 -16.86 -14.48
N LYS A 196 -10.52 -15.94 -14.24
CA LYS A 196 -10.25 -14.52 -14.01
C LYS A 196 -10.26 -14.17 -12.53
N VAL A 197 -9.56 -13.10 -12.17
CA VAL A 197 -9.46 -12.59 -10.80
C VAL A 197 -10.56 -11.58 -10.53
N TYR A 198 -11.26 -11.75 -9.41
CA TYR A 198 -12.38 -10.91 -8.94
C TYR A 198 -12.11 -10.33 -7.54
N LEU A 199 -13.00 -9.43 -7.07
CA LEU A 199 -12.97 -8.72 -5.76
C LEU A 199 -14.37 -8.56 -5.13
#